data_AF-A0A1Y4HVY1-F1
#
_entry.id   AF-A0A1Y4HVY1-F1
#
_cell.length_a   1.000
_cell.length_b   1.000
_cell.length_c   1.000
_cell.angle_alpha   90.00
_cell.angle_beta   90.00
_cell.angle_gamma   90.00
#
_symmetry.space_group_name_H-M   'P 1'
#
loop_
_entity.id
_entity.type
_entity.pdbx_description
1 polymer ?
#
loop_
_entity_poly.entity_id
_entity_poly.type
_entity_poly.pdbx_seq_one_letter_code
_entity_poly.pdbx_strand_id
1 'polypeptide(L)'
;MRMKLCVPFLGALMLAVLSACSSKMGELSSDYFTVTPQVLEADAGKVPATINGKFPEKYFNKKAIVEVTPVLRWDGGEARGEATTFQGEKVQGNDQTISYKMGGNYTLRTSFDYVPEMAKSELYLEFKATVGKKTVEIPAVKVADGVISTSEMVEQTLESATPATGNDAFQRVIKEKRDANIMFLIQQANIRASELKNAKNFTAEAKDINESANKKITDIEISAYASPDGGLDLNTGLAEKRRDNTEKALGRELKKADITAPVDAQYTAEDWEGFQELVSKSDIQDKELILRVLSMYSDPEQREQEIKNISAVYKTLADEILPQLRRSRLTLNYEIIGKSDEEISKLAKENASELNLEELLYAATLTNDQNEKMNIYQSAVKLYPEDCRAYNNIGKIYYQQGNMDKAESYYKQSLQHKESPEANMNLGLISLKKGDVAAAETYLGKAAGAEGLNEAMGNLYIAQGKYDQAVASFGETKTNSAALAQILAKNYNKARTTLDGIQTPDAYTDYLKAVLAARTNNPSAVTASLKKAVSANPSLAKKAAVDLEFAKYFTNADFMSIVQ
;
A
#
# COMPACT_ATOMS: atom_id res chain seq x y z
N MET A 1 45.51 -13.74 -30.08
CA MET A 1 45.90 -14.04 -31.48
C MET A 1 44.64 -14.43 -32.23
N ARG A 2 44.31 -13.73 -33.32
CA ARG A 2 43.05 -13.87 -34.08
C ARG A 2 42.93 -15.28 -34.70
N MET A 3 41.81 -15.96 -34.52
CA MET A 3 41.37 -17.02 -35.45
C MET A 3 40.00 -16.63 -36.01
N LYS A 4 40.04 -16.19 -37.28
CA LYS A 4 38.87 -16.08 -38.15
C LYS A 4 38.44 -17.50 -38.50
N LEU A 5 37.19 -17.87 -38.18
CA LEU A 5 36.58 -19.04 -38.80
C LEU A 5 35.75 -18.57 -39.99
N CYS A 6 36.28 -18.83 -41.18
CA CYS A 6 35.56 -18.76 -42.45
C CYS A 6 34.49 -19.86 -42.48
N VAL A 7 33.23 -19.47 -42.67
CA VAL A 7 32.16 -20.38 -43.11
C VAL A 7 31.94 -20.12 -44.60
N PRO A 8 31.93 -21.15 -45.47
CA PRO A 8 31.89 -20.93 -46.90
C PRO A 8 30.51 -20.45 -47.35
N PHE A 9 30.53 -19.45 -48.21
CA PHE A 9 29.42 -18.97 -49.01
C PHE A 9 29.07 -20.07 -50.03
N LEU A 10 28.12 -20.95 -49.71
CA LEU A 10 27.46 -21.76 -50.73
C LEU A 10 26.19 -21.02 -51.17
N GLY A 11 26.28 -20.33 -52.30
CA GLY A 11 25.11 -19.86 -53.02
C GLY A 11 24.30 -21.05 -53.50
N ALA A 12 23.21 -21.36 -52.80
CA ALA A 12 22.16 -22.21 -53.33
C ALA A 12 21.40 -21.38 -54.37
N LEU A 13 21.76 -21.60 -55.64
CA LEU A 13 21.07 -21.08 -56.81
C LEU A 13 19.62 -21.57 -56.75
N MET A 14 18.68 -20.66 -56.45
CA MET A 14 17.25 -20.96 -56.46
C MET A 14 16.83 -21.23 -57.91
N LEU A 15 16.65 -22.51 -58.25
CA LEU A 15 16.03 -22.92 -59.50
C LEU A 15 14.54 -22.57 -59.44
N ALA A 16 14.21 -21.40 -59.98
CA ALA A 16 12.85 -21.05 -60.33
C ALA A 16 12.36 -22.01 -61.42
N VAL A 17 11.63 -23.06 -61.02
CA VAL A 17 10.82 -23.84 -61.97
C VAL A 17 9.61 -22.98 -62.35
N LEU A 18 9.80 -22.20 -63.40
CA LEU A 18 8.73 -21.54 -64.14
C LEU A 18 7.85 -22.61 -64.80
N SER A 19 6.77 -23.01 -64.12
CA SER A 19 5.59 -23.54 -64.80
C SER A 19 4.59 -22.40 -65.02
N ALA A 20 4.58 -21.90 -66.26
CA ALA A 20 3.51 -21.07 -66.78
C ALA A 20 2.21 -21.88 -66.80
N CYS A 21 1.10 -21.25 -66.41
CA CYS A 21 -0.26 -21.78 -66.35
C CYS A 21 -0.53 -22.80 -65.21
N SER A 22 -0.75 -22.30 -63.98
CA SER A 22 -1.75 -22.91 -63.12
C SER A 22 -2.50 -21.86 -62.32
N SER A 23 -3.81 -22.05 -62.23
CA SER A 23 -4.75 -21.28 -61.40
C SER A 23 -4.55 -21.53 -59.89
N LYS A 24 -3.39 -22.04 -59.46
CA LYS A 24 -3.15 -22.48 -58.09
C LYS A 24 -2.28 -21.46 -57.38
N MET A 25 -2.87 -20.75 -56.42
CA MET A 25 -2.11 -20.06 -55.39
C MET A 25 -1.46 -21.16 -54.54
N GLY A 26 -0.12 -21.18 -54.48
CA GLY A 26 0.66 -22.23 -53.82
C GLY A 26 1.08 -21.85 -52.40
N GLU A 27 1.98 -22.65 -51.83
CA GLU A 27 2.58 -22.42 -50.52
C GLU A 27 3.30 -21.06 -50.43
N LEU A 28 3.23 -20.43 -49.26
CA LEU A 28 3.93 -19.18 -48.94
C LEU A 28 5.10 -19.50 -48.00
N SER A 29 6.29 -18.99 -48.33
CA SER A 29 7.45 -19.06 -47.43
C SER A 29 7.21 -18.22 -46.18
N SER A 30 7.73 -18.68 -45.04
CA SER A 30 7.79 -17.90 -43.80
C SER A 30 8.52 -16.56 -43.97
N ASP A 31 9.43 -16.44 -44.95
CA ASP A 31 10.19 -15.22 -45.24
C ASP A 31 9.30 -14.04 -45.68
N TYR A 32 8.05 -14.31 -46.06
CA TYR A 32 7.09 -13.27 -46.41
C TYR A 32 6.38 -12.66 -45.20
N PHE A 33 6.70 -13.13 -43.99
CA PHE A 33 6.04 -12.69 -42.77
C PHE A 33 7.09 -12.24 -41.74
N THR A 34 6.79 -11.15 -41.05
CA THR A 34 7.52 -10.74 -39.85
C THR A 34 6.55 -10.52 -38.72
N VAL A 35 6.85 -11.07 -37.55
CA VAL A 35 6.04 -10.93 -36.35
C VAL A 35 6.80 -10.08 -35.35
N THR A 36 6.09 -9.13 -34.73
CA THR A 36 6.61 -8.29 -33.64
C THR A 36 5.72 -8.45 -32.41
N PRO A 37 6.25 -8.90 -31.26
CA PRO A 37 7.63 -9.38 -31.08
C PRO A 37 7.90 -10.72 -31.81
N GLN A 38 9.17 -11.02 -32.12
CA GLN A 38 9.55 -12.23 -32.87
C GLN A 38 9.32 -13.52 -32.06
N VAL A 39 9.61 -13.46 -30.76
CA VAL A 39 9.13 -14.43 -29.76
C VAL A 39 7.97 -13.74 -29.07
N LEU A 40 6.81 -14.40 -29.02
CA LEU A 40 5.64 -13.81 -28.40
C LEU A 40 5.89 -13.60 -26.90
N GLU A 41 5.28 -12.57 -26.33
CA GLU A 41 5.39 -12.25 -24.91
C GLU A 41 3.99 -11.91 -24.39
N ALA A 42 3.66 -12.45 -23.22
CA ALA A 42 2.43 -12.10 -22.52
C ALA A 42 2.60 -10.73 -21.88
N ASP A 43 1.53 -9.96 -21.84
CA ASP A 43 1.46 -8.64 -21.22
C ASP A 43 0.05 -8.44 -20.67
N ALA A 44 -0.06 -8.35 -19.34
CA ALA A 44 -1.33 -8.17 -18.62
C ALA A 44 -2.42 -9.19 -19.03
N GLY A 45 -2.07 -10.49 -19.07
CA GLY A 45 -3.01 -11.56 -19.43
C GLY A 45 -3.33 -11.64 -20.92
N LYS A 46 -2.62 -10.90 -21.77
CA LYS A 46 -2.81 -10.88 -23.23
C LYS A 46 -1.51 -11.23 -23.96
N VAL A 47 -1.62 -11.74 -25.18
CA VAL A 47 -0.50 -12.02 -26.07
C VAL A 47 -0.64 -11.16 -27.33
N PRO A 48 -0.18 -9.89 -27.31
CA PRO A 48 -0.25 -9.02 -28.47
C PRO A 48 0.77 -9.43 -29.54
N ALA A 49 0.36 -9.42 -30.81
CA ALA A 49 1.25 -9.63 -31.93
C ALA A 49 0.89 -8.74 -33.12
N THR A 50 1.91 -8.15 -33.73
CA THR A 50 1.80 -7.45 -35.02
C THR A 50 2.46 -8.30 -36.10
N ILE A 51 1.70 -8.68 -37.12
CA ILE A 51 2.16 -9.54 -38.21
C ILE A 51 2.17 -8.71 -39.48
N ASN A 52 3.35 -8.47 -40.05
CA ASN A 52 3.48 -7.86 -41.37
C ASN A 52 3.65 -8.96 -42.40
N GLY A 53 2.68 -9.10 -43.31
CA GLY A 53 2.70 -10.09 -44.37
C GLY A 53 2.89 -9.46 -45.74
N LYS A 54 3.48 -10.25 -46.65
CA LYS A 54 3.67 -9.88 -48.05
C LYS A 54 3.15 -10.99 -48.97
N PHE A 55 2.20 -10.64 -49.82
CA PHE A 55 1.91 -11.44 -51.00
C PHE A 55 2.95 -11.15 -52.08
N PRO A 56 3.71 -12.15 -52.57
CA PRO A 56 4.75 -11.92 -53.56
C PRO A 56 4.20 -11.48 -54.92
N GLU A 57 5.09 -10.92 -55.74
CA GLU A 57 4.78 -10.62 -57.14
C GLU A 57 4.33 -11.88 -57.87
N LYS A 58 3.34 -11.74 -58.75
CA LYS A 58 2.77 -12.81 -59.59
C LYS A 58 2.15 -13.98 -58.80
N TYR A 59 1.82 -13.78 -57.53
CA TYR A 59 1.17 -14.78 -56.68
C TYR A 59 -0.35 -14.63 -56.58
N PHE A 60 -0.82 -13.43 -56.21
CA PHE A 60 -2.24 -13.22 -55.87
C PHE A 60 -3.13 -13.23 -57.11
N ASN A 61 -3.92 -14.28 -57.32
CA ASN A 61 -4.72 -14.43 -58.53
C ASN A 61 -5.74 -13.28 -58.66
N LYS A 62 -5.90 -12.75 -59.88
CA LYS A 62 -6.80 -11.62 -60.14
C LYS A 62 -8.26 -11.87 -59.73
N LYS A 63 -8.72 -13.12 -59.69
CA LYS A 63 -10.08 -13.51 -59.27
C LYS A 63 -10.11 -14.17 -57.88
N ALA A 64 -9.02 -14.05 -57.11
CA ALA A 64 -8.94 -14.65 -55.77
C ALA A 64 -9.60 -13.78 -54.70
N ILE A 65 -10.19 -14.44 -53.72
CA ILE A 65 -10.47 -13.91 -52.39
C ILE A 65 -9.68 -14.77 -51.41
N VAL A 66 -8.89 -14.15 -50.54
CA VAL A 66 -8.07 -14.83 -49.54
C VAL A 66 -8.37 -14.22 -48.18
N GLU A 67 -8.94 -15.03 -47.30
CA GLU A 67 -9.09 -14.73 -45.88
C GLU A 67 -7.85 -15.25 -45.14
N VAL A 68 -7.21 -14.38 -44.35
CA VAL A 68 -6.03 -14.68 -43.54
C VAL A 68 -6.42 -14.62 -42.07
N THR A 69 -6.17 -15.71 -41.33
CA THR A 69 -6.48 -15.80 -39.89
C THR A 69 -5.22 -16.11 -39.10
N PRO A 70 -4.82 -15.26 -38.14
CA PRO A 70 -3.81 -15.61 -37.13
C PRO A 70 -4.37 -16.68 -36.18
N VAL A 71 -3.63 -17.77 -35.99
CA VAL A 71 -4.02 -18.87 -35.08
C VAL A 71 -2.84 -19.25 -34.20
N LEU A 72 -2.96 -19.01 -32.91
CA LEU A 72 -1.99 -19.45 -31.91
C LEU A 72 -2.36 -20.86 -31.44
N ARG A 73 -1.46 -21.84 -31.62
CA ARG A 73 -1.72 -23.25 -31.34
C ARG A 73 -0.80 -23.77 -30.26
N TRP A 74 -1.30 -24.61 -29.37
CA TRP A 74 -0.51 -25.33 -28.36
C TRP A 74 -1.06 -26.75 -28.19
N ASP A 75 -0.39 -27.57 -27.37
CA ASP A 75 -0.88 -28.92 -27.10
C ASP A 75 -2.20 -28.86 -26.33
N GLY A 76 -3.28 -29.34 -26.94
CA GLY A 76 -4.62 -29.34 -26.36
C GLY A 76 -5.51 -28.14 -26.69
N GLY A 77 -5.07 -27.15 -27.49
CA GLY A 77 -5.93 -26.01 -27.86
C GLY A 77 -5.39 -25.06 -28.92
N GLU A 78 -6.26 -24.15 -29.34
CA GLU A 78 -5.93 -23.02 -30.22
C GLU A 78 -6.73 -21.76 -29.85
N ALA A 79 -6.15 -20.60 -30.15
CA ALA A 79 -6.81 -19.30 -30.10
C ALA A 79 -6.76 -18.65 -31.49
N ARG A 80 -7.89 -18.13 -31.96
CA ARG A 80 -8.04 -17.58 -33.32
C ARG A 80 -8.23 -16.07 -33.23
N GLY A 81 -7.43 -15.33 -33.99
CA GLY A 81 -7.54 -13.88 -34.12
C GLY A 81 -8.60 -13.50 -35.16
N GLU A 82 -8.84 -12.20 -35.31
CA GLU A 82 -9.74 -11.70 -36.32
C GLU A 82 -9.21 -11.99 -37.73
N ALA A 83 -10.08 -12.53 -38.58
CA ALA A 83 -9.75 -12.83 -39.96
C ALA A 83 -9.80 -11.56 -40.82
N THR A 84 -8.83 -11.39 -41.71
CA THR A 84 -8.79 -10.28 -42.66
C THR A 84 -8.85 -10.80 -44.09
N THR A 85 -9.71 -10.21 -44.90
CA THR A 85 -9.93 -10.64 -46.29
C THR A 85 -9.22 -9.71 -47.26
N PHE A 86 -8.60 -10.32 -48.27
CA PHE A 86 -7.94 -9.65 -49.38
C PHE A 86 -8.54 -10.14 -50.69
N GLN A 87 -8.59 -9.27 -51.69
CA GLN A 87 -9.21 -9.59 -52.99
C GLN A 87 -8.29 -9.26 -54.17
N GLY A 88 -8.48 -9.97 -55.28
CA GLY A 88 -7.74 -9.74 -56.52
C GLY A 88 -8.38 -8.65 -57.38
N GLU A 89 -7.60 -8.08 -58.31
CA GLU A 89 -7.98 -6.95 -59.18
C GLU A 89 -9.27 -7.14 -60.03
N LYS A 90 -9.79 -8.36 -60.17
CA LYS A 90 -11.01 -8.70 -60.93
C LYS A 90 -12.16 -9.19 -60.05
N VAL A 91 -12.02 -9.13 -58.72
CA VAL A 91 -13.12 -9.37 -57.78
C VAL A 91 -13.86 -8.06 -57.54
N GLN A 92 -15.19 -8.12 -57.53
CA GLN A 92 -16.02 -6.99 -57.13
C GLN A 92 -16.28 -7.09 -55.62
N GLY A 93 -15.75 -6.16 -54.84
CA GLY A 93 -15.84 -6.12 -53.39
C GLY A 93 -15.10 -4.92 -52.81
N ASN A 94 -15.20 -4.74 -51.49
CA ASN A 94 -14.61 -3.61 -50.76
C ASN A 94 -13.34 -3.98 -49.97
N ASP A 95 -12.89 -5.24 -50.08
CA ASP A 95 -11.69 -5.71 -49.39
C ASP A 95 -10.42 -5.11 -50.00
N GLN A 96 -9.31 -5.15 -49.24
CA GLN A 96 -8.03 -4.64 -49.73
C GLN A 96 -7.61 -5.40 -51.00
N THR A 97 -7.41 -4.66 -52.09
CA THR A 97 -7.06 -5.23 -53.38
C THR A 97 -5.56 -5.47 -53.50
N ILE A 98 -5.15 -6.69 -53.86
CA ILE A 98 -3.75 -7.08 -54.07
C ILE A 98 -3.47 -7.22 -55.57
N SER A 99 -2.43 -6.54 -56.06
CA SER A 99 -2.07 -6.61 -57.48
C SER A 99 -1.42 -7.95 -57.80
N TYR A 100 -1.87 -8.61 -58.86
CA TYR A 100 -1.18 -9.81 -59.34
C TYR A 100 0.25 -9.49 -59.76
N LYS A 101 0.50 -8.35 -60.42
CA LYS A 101 1.84 -8.04 -60.95
C LYS A 101 2.80 -7.64 -59.83
N MET A 102 2.36 -6.80 -58.90
CA MET A 102 3.22 -6.18 -57.90
C MET A 102 3.18 -6.87 -56.52
N GLY A 103 2.22 -7.78 -56.29
CA GLY A 103 1.95 -8.30 -54.97
C GLY A 103 1.32 -7.24 -54.06
N GLY A 104 1.49 -7.39 -52.75
CA GLY A 104 1.02 -6.42 -51.77
C GLY A 104 1.49 -6.72 -50.36
N ASN A 105 1.62 -5.69 -49.54
CA ASN A 105 1.91 -5.80 -48.12
C ASN A 105 0.66 -5.54 -47.29
N TYR A 106 0.59 -6.14 -46.11
CA TYR A 106 -0.47 -5.91 -45.14
C TYR A 106 0.06 -6.07 -43.71
N THR A 107 -0.69 -5.52 -42.76
CA THR A 107 -0.39 -5.63 -41.33
C THR A 107 -1.63 -6.13 -40.61
N LEU A 108 -1.48 -7.22 -39.86
CA LEU A 108 -2.50 -7.72 -38.93
C LEU A 108 -2.06 -7.37 -37.50
N ARG A 109 -2.99 -6.88 -36.70
CA ARG A 109 -2.82 -6.71 -35.26
C ARG A 109 -3.76 -7.68 -34.57
N THR A 110 -3.21 -8.57 -33.75
CA THR A 110 -3.99 -9.56 -33.01
C THR A 110 -3.58 -9.52 -31.54
N SER A 111 -4.49 -9.95 -30.67
CA SER A 111 -4.23 -10.13 -29.25
C SER A 111 -5.05 -11.33 -28.77
N PHE A 112 -4.39 -12.28 -28.11
CA PHE A 112 -5.00 -13.49 -27.58
C PHE A 112 -5.06 -13.41 -26.05
N ASP A 113 -6.09 -13.99 -25.42
CA ASP A 113 -6.09 -14.22 -23.98
C ASP A 113 -4.99 -15.23 -23.62
N TYR A 114 -4.14 -14.90 -22.66
CA TYR A 114 -3.08 -15.79 -22.23
C TYR A 114 -3.65 -16.98 -21.45
N VAL A 115 -3.13 -18.17 -21.72
CA VAL A 115 -3.28 -19.35 -20.87
C VAL A 115 -1.91 -20.02 -20.65
N PRO A 116 -1.66 -20.68 -19.50
CA PRO A 116 -0.35 -21.24 -19.17
C PRO A 116 0.26 -22.17 -20.24
N GLU A 117 -0.58 -22.93 -20.94
CA GLU A 117 -0.18 -23.87 -21.99
C GLU A 117 0.47 -23.18 -23.20
N MET A 118 0.25 -21.87 -23.37
CA MET A 118 0.87 -21.08 -24.44
C MET A 118 2.40 -20.94 -24.30
N ALA A 119 2.99 -21.32 -23.16
CA ALA A 119 4.44 -21.39 -23.01
C ALA A 119 5.10 -22.23 -24.13
N LYS A 120 4.39 -23.27 -24.61
CA LYS A 120 4.79 -24.10 -25.76
C LYS A 120 3.78 -23.98 -26.91
N SER A 121 3.56 -22.75 -27.38
CA SER A 121 2.72 -22.49 -28.55
C SER A 121 3.50 -22.15 -29.80
N GLU A 122 2.80 -22.11 -30.93
CA GLU A 122 3.29 -21.66 -32.23
C GLU A 122 2.21 -20.80 -32.90
N LEU A 123 2.60 -19.66 -33.47
CA LEU A 123 1.68 -18.81 -34.21
C LEU A 123 1.70 -19.18 -35.69
N TYR A 124 0.53 -19.49 -36.22
CA TYR A 124 0.30 -19.79 -37.63
C TYR A 124 -0.54 -18.70 -38.30
N LEU A 125 -0.30 -18.49 -39.60
CA LEU A 125 -1.26 -17.87 -40.49
C LEU A 125 -1.98 -18.96 -41.27
N GLU A 126 -3.28 -19.03 -41.09
CA GLU A 126 -4.17 -19.87 -41.90
C GLU A 126 -4.77 -19.06 -43.05
N PHE A 127 -4.99 -19.74 -44.18
CA PHE A 127 -5.46 -19.11 -45.40
C PHE A 127 -6.68 -19.86 -45.94
N LYS A 128 -7.80 -19.17 -46.11
CA LYS A 128 -8.93 -19.68 -46.88
C LYS A 128 -9.00 -18.91 -48.19
N ALA A 129 -8.66 -19.58 -49.29
CA ALA A 129 -8.63 -18.98 -50.61
C ALA A 129 -9.71 -19.54 -51.54
N THR A 130 -10.34 -18.68 -52.31
CA THR A 130 -11.22 -19.06 -53.43
C THR A 130 -10.79 -18.33 -54.69
N VAL A 131 -10.82 -18.98 -55.84
CA VAL A 131 -10.59 -18.38 -57.16
C VAL A 131 -11.85 -18.57 -57.99
N GLY A 132 -12.65 -17.51 -58.13
CA GLY A 132 -14.00 -17.61 -58.65
C GLY A 132 -14.88 -18.50 -57.75
N LYS A 133 -15.30 -19.67 -58.23
CA LYS A 133 -16.13 -20.62 -57.45
C LYS A 133 -15.35 -21.79 -56.85
N LYS A 134 -14.03 -21.86 -57.06
CA LYS A 134 -13.20 -22.99 -56.62
C LYS A 134 -12.41 -22.62 -55.38
N THR A 135 -12.47 -23.46 -54.36
CA THR A 135 -11.57 -23.37 -53.20
C THR A 135 -10.15 -23.75 -53.62
N VAL A 136 -9.17 -23.01 -53.13
CA VAL A 136 -7.74 -23.26 -53.32
C VAL A 136 -7.13 -23.43 -51.94
N GLU A 137 -6.37 -24.50 -51.78
CA GLU A 137 -5.66 -24.78 -50.55
C GLU A 137 -4.32 -24.04 -50.53
N ILE A 138 -4.08 -23.29 -49.46
CA ILE A 138 -2.81 -22.66 -49.16
C ILE A 138 -2.41 -23.18 -47.77
N PRO A 139 -1.29 -23.92 -47.64
CA PRO A 139 -0.83 -24.43 -46.36
C PRO A 139 -0.68 -23.32 -45.32
N ALA A 140 -0.96 -23.64 -44.05
CA ALA A 140 -0.73 -22.73 -42.95
C ALA A 140 0.78 -22.49 -42.78
N VAL A 141 1.16 -21.25 -42.49
CA VAL A 141 2.57 -20.86 -42.34
C VAL A 141 2.85 -20.55 -40.88
N LYS A 142 3.83 -21.22 -40.28
CA LYS A 142 4.35 -20.87 -38.95
C LYS A 142 5.12 -19.56 -39.06
N VAL A 143 4.77 -18.58 -38.22
CA VAL A 143 5.31 -17.22 -38.28
C VAL A 143 5.94 -16.74 -36.97
N ALA A 144 5.64 -17.37 -35.82
CA ALA A 144 6.34 -17.11 -34.56
C ALA A 144 6.33 -18.35 -33.64
N ASP A 145 7.26 -18.37 -32.71
CA ASP A 145 7.37 -19.35 -31.62
C ASP A 145 6.72 -18.81 -30.34
N GLY A 146 6.57 -19.69 -29.34
CA GLY A 146 5.67 -19.54 -28.18
C GLY A 146 5.81 -18.29 -27.31
N VAL A 147 5.13 -18.32 -26.16
CA VAL A 147 4.92 -17.12 -25.35
C VAL A 147 5.84 -17.08 -24.13
N ILE A 148 6.69 -16.05 -24.04
CA ILE A 148 7.36 -15.66 -22.80
C ILE A 148 6.30 -15.14 -21.84
N SER A 149 6.20 -15.72 -20.66
CA SER A 149 5.12 -15.43 -19.70
C SER A 149 5.64 -14.90 -18.35
N THR A 150 6.77 -14.20 -18.36
CA THR A 150 7.39 -13.67 -17.13
C THR A 150 6.45 -12.68 -16.43
N SER A 151 5.73 -11.85 -17.19
CA SER A 151 4.69 -10.92 -16.71
C SER A 151 3.57 -11.61 -15.92
N GLU A 152 3.24 -12.84 -16.28
CA GLU A 152 2.18 -13.65 -15.68
C GLU A 152 2.61 -14.30 -14.35
N MET A 153 3.83 -14.02 -13.88
CA MET A 153 4.32 -14.52 -12.58
C MET A 153 3.78 -13.73 -11.37
N VAL A 154 2.96 -12.69 -11.59
CA VAL A 154 2.45 -11.80 -10.53
C VAL A 154 1.75 -12.56 -9.41
N GLU A 155 0.96 -13.59 -9.75
CA GLU A 155 0.27 -14.41 -8.77
C GLU A 155 1.23 -15.15 -7.85
N GLN A 156 2.35 -15.64 -8.36
CA GLN A 156 3.34 -16.36 -7.57
C GLN A 156 4.19 -15.40 -6.74
N THR A 157 4.53 -14.22 -7.26
CA THR A 157 5.31 -13.23 -6.51
C THR A 157 4.53 -12.58 -5.37
N LEU A 158 3.19 -12.56 -5.47
CA LEU A 158 2.27 -12.12 -4.40
C LEU A 158 2.34 -12.97 -3.12
N GLU A 159 2.92 -14.17 -3.15
CA GLU A 159 3.12 -14.98 -1.94
C GLU A 159 4.07 -14.29 -0.95
N SER A 160 5.03 -13.52 -1.46
CA SER A 160 5.93 -12.69 -0.66
C SER A 160 5.37 -11.29 -0.34
N ALA A 161 4.13 -10.99 -0.77
CA ALA A 161 3.54 -9.68 -0.52
C ALA A 161 3.26 -9.49 0.97
N THR A 162 3.34 -8.25 1.44
CA THR A 162 3.14 -7.91 2.85
C THR A 162 1.71 -7.42 3.08
N PRO A 163 0.80 -8.21 3.69
CA PRO A 163 -0.53 -7.72 4.03
C PRO A 163 -0.46 -6.67 5.14
N ALA A 164 -1.35 -5.68 5.12
CA ALA A 164 -1.46 -4.65 6.13
C ALA A 164 -1.89 -5.23 7.48
N THR A 165 -1.29 -4.72 8.55
CA THR A 165 -1.66 -5.02 9.93
C THR A 165 -2.63 -3.95 10.43
N GLY A 166 -3.70 -4.35 11.10
CA GLY A 166 -4.48 -3.44 11.94
C GLY A 166 -3.69 -3.21 13.22
N ASN A 167 -2.92 -2.12 13.26
CA ASN A 167 -2.00 -1.82 14.35
C ASN A 167 -2.76 -1.52 15.66
N ASP A 168 -2.13 -1.83 16.78
CA ASP A 168 -2.58 -1.33 18.08
C ASP A 168 -2.31 0.19 18.20
N ALA A 169 -2.99 0.81 19.15
CA ALA A 169 -2.75 2.16 19.61
C ALA A 169 -2.26 2.14 21.08
N PHE A 170 -1.56 1.08 21.49
CA PHE A 170 -1.15 0.90 22.87
C PHE A 170 -0.14 1.98 23.27
N GLN A 171 -0.41 2.60 24.41
CA GLN A 171 0.51 3.51 25.06
C GLN A 171 0.73 3.02 26.48
N ARG A 172 1.98 2.65 26.80
CA ARG A 172 2.31 2.20 28.15
C ARG A 172 2.20 3.32 29.17
N VAL A 173 2.47 4.56 28.77
CA VAL A 173 2.42 5.71 29.66
C VAL A 173 1.43 6.72 29.10
N ILE A 174 0.34 6.93 29.83
CA ILE A 174 -0.71 7.89 29.49
C ILE A 174 -0.56 9.09 30.41
N LYS A 175 -0.45 10.28 29.84
CA LYS A 175 -0.36 11.54 30.60
C LYS A 175 -1.75 12.09 30.86
N GLU A 176 -2.00 12.44 32.12
CA GLU A 176 -3.27 12.96 32.60
C GLU A 176 -3.04 14.22 33.43
N LYS A 177 -4.07 15.07 33.52
CA LYS A 177 -4.05 16.25 34.38
C LYS A 177 -5.34 16.46 35.13
N ARG A 178 -5.24 17.06 36.32
CA ARG A 178 -6.39 17.51 37.13
C ARG A 178 -6.21 18.95 37.55
N ASP A 179 -7.25 19.75 37.34
CA ASP A 179 -7.23 21.17 37.65
C ASP A 179 -8.11 21.46 38.87
N ALA A 180 -7.64 22.36 39.74
CA ALA A 180 -8.43 22.95 40.82
C ALA A 180 -8.17 24.45 40.91
N ASN A 181 -9.11 25.19 41.51
CA ASN A 181 -8.97 26.64 41.68
C ASN A 181 -9.06 27.02 43.17
N ILE A 182 -8.21 27.97 43.56
CA ILE A 182 -8.33 28.72 44.81
C ILE A 182 -8.80 30.12 44.44
N MET A 183 -9.98 30.52 44.91
CA MET A 183 -10.58 31.80 44.55
C MET A 183 -10.22 32.91 45.55
N PHE A 184 -10.06 34.13 45.05
CA PHE A 184 -9.72 35.31 45.84
C PHE A 184 -10.80 36.38 45.75
N LEU A 185 -10.92 37.15 46.83
CA LEU A 185 -11.75 38.36 46.81
C LEU A 185 -11.07 39.48 46.01
N ILE A 186 -11.88 40.45 45.59
CA ILE A 186 -11.40 41.64 44.89
C ILE A 186 -10.27 42.32 45.66
N GLN A 187 -9.18 42.64 44.97
CA GLN A 187 -7.99 43.29 45.54
C GLN A 187 -7.38 42.60 46.78
N GLN A 188 -7.63 41.30 46.98
CA GLN A 188 -7.05 40.51 48.07
C GLN A 188 -6.20 39.36 47.54
N ALA A 189 -5.16 39.01 48.30
CA ALA A 189 -4.30 37.86 48.03
C ALA A 189 -4.32 36.79 49.13
N ASN A 190 -5.04 37.04 50.24
CA ASN A 190 -5.13 36.08 51.34
C ASN A 190 -6.12 34.96 51.02
N ILE A 191 -5.73 33.72 51.29
CA ILE A 191 -6.59 32.54 51.09
C ILE A 191 -7.59 32.45 52.22
N ARG A 192 -8.87 32.36 51.88
CA ARG A 192 -9.97 32.21 52.84
C ARG A 192 -10.06 30.78 53.36
N ALA A 193 -10.62 30.59 54.56
CA ALA A 193 -10.81 29.26 55.14
C ALA A 193 -11.65 28.31 54.25
N SER A 194 -12.64 28.85 53.53
CA SER A 194 -13.44 28.08 52.57
C SER A 194 -12.61 27.56 51.39
N GLU A 195 -11.63 28.33 50.94
CA GLU A 195 -10.76 28.01 49.80
C GLU A 195 -9.60 27.09 50.19
N LEU A 196 -9.17 27.14 51.45
CA LEU A 196 -8.25 26.13 52.00
C LEU A 196 -8.82 24.71 51.90
N LYS A 197 -10.15 24.54 51.86
CA LYS A 197 -10.77 23.24 51.58
C LYS A 197 -10.47 22.75 50.16
N ASN A 198 -10.44 23.63 49.16
CA ASN A 198 -10.12 23.27 47.79
C ASN A 198 -8.67 22.79 47.67
N ALA A 199 -7.74 23.48 48.33
CA ALA A 199 -6.34 23.03 48.42
C ALA A 199 -6.23 21.64 49.07
N LYS A 200 -6.97 21.40 50.16
CA LYS A 200 -7.01 20.09 50.83
C LYS A 200 -7.59 18.98 49.96
N ASN A 201 -8.67 19.24 49.24
CA ASN A 201 -9.28 18.28 48.33
C ASN A 201 -8.30 17.93 47.20
N PHE A 202 -7.67 18.94 46.59
CA PHE A 202 -6.64 18.75 45.57
C PHE A 202 -5.46 17.92 46.09
N THR A 203 -4.99 18.19 47.32
CA THR A 203 -3.94 17.38 47.95
C THR A 203 -4.39 15.96 48.25
N ALA A 204 -5.65 15.73 48.64
CA ALA A 204 -6.17 14.38 48.84
C ALA A 204 -6.20 13.59 47.52
N GLU A 205 -6.63 14.22 46.42
CA GLU A 205 -6.56 13.61 45.08
C GLU A 205 -5.11 13.30 44.66
N ALA A 206 -4.19 14.24 44.89
CA ALA A 206 -2.77 14.02 44.64
C ALA A 206 -2.23 12.86 45.49
N LYS A 207 -2.67 12.74 46.76
CA LYS A 207 -2.28 11.64 47.63
C LYS A 207 -2.77 10.29 47.09
N ASP A 208 -4.03 10.20 46.68
CA ASP A 208 -4.59 8.98 46.11
C ASP A 208 -3.83 8.55 44.84
N ILE A 209 -3.40 9.51 44.02
CA ILE A 209 -2.56 9.26 42.84
C ILE A 209 -1.15 8.80 43.26
N ASN A 210 -0.54 9.41 44.26
CA ASN A 210 0.79 9.07 44.75
C ASN A 210 0.85 7.67 45.40
N GLU A 211 -0.24 7.23 46.03
CA GLU A 211 -0.37 5.89 46.63
C GLU A 211 -0.78 4.81 45.61
N SER A 212 -1.21 5.21 44.41
CA SER A 212 -1.59 4.27 43.35
C SER A 212 -0.35 3.59 42.76
N ALA A 213 -0.32 2.26 42.78
CA ALA A 213 0.82 1.47 42.29
C ALA A 213 1.18 1.73 40.81
N ASN A 214 0.20 2.14 40.01
CA ASN A 214 0.34 2.34 38.56
C ASN A 214 0.24 3.82 38.15
N LYS A 215 0.41 4.76 39.08
CA LYS A 215 0.42 6.19 38.75
C LYS A 215 1.63 6.87 39.34
N LYS A 216 2.05 7.95 38.69
CA LYS A 216 3.18 8.75 39.14
C LYS A 216 2.91 10.23 38.88
N ILE A 217 2.95 11.03 39.93
CA ILE A 217 2.91 12.50 39.78
C ILE A 217 4.20 12.93 39.08
N THR A 218 4.07 13.67 37.97
CA THR A 218 5.22 14.26 37.28
C THR A 218 5.60 15.57 37.96
N ASP A 219 4.61 16.42 38.19
CA ASP A 219 4.76 17.76 38.74
C ASP A 219 3.39 18.35 39.14
N ILE A 220 3.44 19.43 39.91
CA ILE A 220 2.29 20.24 40.28
C ILE A 220 2.56 21.68 39.87
N GLU A 221 1.72 22.25 39.03
CA GLU A 221 1.82 23.64 38.61
C GLU A 221 0.87 24.54 39.41
N ILE A 222 1.33 25.72 39.76
CA ILE A 222 0.53 26.81 40.32
C ILE A 222 0.62 27.99 39.36
N SER A 223 -0.51 28.39 38.78
CA SER A 223 -0.62 29.61 37.99
C SER A 223 -1.55 30.59 38.69
N ALA A 224 -1.00 31.66 39.26
CA ALA A 224 -1.77 32.67 39.98
C ALA A 224 -2.09 33.89 39.10
N TYR A 225 -3.31 34.40 39.23
CA TYR A 225 -3.82 35.46 38.38
C TYR A 225 -4.43 36.60 39.19
N ALA A 226 -4.36 37.83 38.68
CA ALA A 226 -5.31 38.88 39.03
C ALA A 226 -6.34 39.09 37.91
N SER A 227 -7.50 39.61 38.30
CA SER A 227 -8.54 39.98 37.34
C SER A 227 -8.17 41.32 36.69
N PRO A 228 -8.52 41.55 35.41
CA PRO A 228 -8.28 42.82 34.74
C PRO A 228 -9.32 43.87 35.16
N ASP A 229 -9.30 44.23 36.44
CA ASP A 229 -10.22 45.20 37.07
C ASP A 229 -9.50 46.19 38.00
N GLY A 230 -8.18 46.33 37.85
CA GLY A 230 -7.30 47.20 38.62
C GLY A 230 -6.08 47.61 37.79
N GLY A 231 -5.32 48.60 38.25
CA GLY A 231 -4.10 49.03 37.53
C GLY A 231 -3.05 47.92 37.46
N LEU A 232 -2.25 47.90 36.39
CA LEU A 232 -1.29 46.83 36.10
C LEU A 232 -0.30 46.56 37.24
N ASP A 233 0.23 47.60 37.88
CA ASP A 233 1.14 47.48 39.02
C ASP A 233 0.47 46.78 40.22
N LEU A 234 -0.79 47.13 40.49
CA LEU A 234 -1.57 46.52 41.57
C LEU A 234 -1.83 45.04 41.26
N ASN A 235 -2.26 44.74 40.03
CA ASN A 235 -2.56 43.38 39.59
C ASN A 235 -1.33 42.48 39.58
N THR A 236 -0.18 43.01 39.17
CA THR A 236 1.12 42.32 39.25
C THR A 236 1.44 41.94 40.69
N GLY A 237 1.37 42.91 41.62
CA GLY A 237 1.64 42.64 43.04
C GLY A 237 0.60 41.72 43.70
N LEU A 238 -0.64 41.72 43.23
CA LEU A 238 -1.68 40.79 43.70
C LEU A 238 -1.43 39.36 43.19
N ALA A 239 -1.14 39.19 41.90
CA ALA A 239 -0.86 37.89 41.30
C ALA A 239 0.37 37.23 41.95
N GLU A 240 1.44 37.99 42.16
CA GLU A 240 2.64 37.52 42.86
C GLU A 240 2.33 37.06 44.30
N LYS A 241 1.65 37.89 45.10
CA LYS A 241 1.26 37.52 46.47
C LYS A 241 0.32 36.32 46.51
N ARG A 242 -0.57 36.18 45.52
CA ARG A 242 -1.48 35.03 45.40
C ARG A 242 -0.70 33.76 45.11
N ARG A 243 0.31 33.80 44.23
CA ARG A 243 1.25 32.69 44.01
C ARG A 243 1.89 32.29 45.33
N ASP A 244 2.55 33.22 46.02
CA ASP A 244 3.31 32.92 47.26
C ASP A 244 2.42 32.34 48.36
N ASN A 245 1.23 32.92 48.55
CA ASN A 245 0.27 32.43 49.53
C ASN A 245 -0.26 31.03 49.16
N THR A 246 -0.48 30.78 47.87
CA THR A 246 -0.95 29.48 47.36
C THR A 246 0.13 28.42 47.49
N GLU A 247 1.34 28.71 47.06
CA GLU A 247 2.50 27.83 47.17
C GLU A 247 2.78 27.46 48.63
N LYS A 248 2.75 28.44 49.54
CA LYS A 248 2.92 28.19 50.97
C LYS A 248 1.79 27.35 51.57
N ALA A 249 0.55 27.58 51.17
CA ALA A 249 -0.59 26.81 51.65
C ALA A 249 -0.55 25.37 51.12
N LEU A 250 -0.35 25.20 49.82
CA LEU A 250 -0.26 23.91 49.16
C LEU A 250 0.94 23.11 49.65
N GLY A 251 2.13 23.71 49.74
CA GLY A 251 3.34 23.04 50.23
C GLY A 251 3.21 22.51 51.67
N ARG A 252 2.40 23.18 52.52
CA ARG A 252 2.06 22.65 53.85
C ARG A 252 1.16 21.43 53.78
N GLU A 253 0.17 21.42 52.90
CA GLU A 253 -0.73 20.27 52.75
C GLU A 253 -0.01 19.09 52.06
N LEU A 254 0.78 19.33 51.00
CA LEU A 254 1.60 18.32 50.33
C LEU A 254 2.59 17.65 51.31
N LYS A 255 3.28 18.45 52.14
CA LYS A 255 4.18 17.91 53.18
C LYS A 255 3.46 17.06 54.23
N LYS A 256 2.21 17.40 54.59
CA LYS A 256 1.39 16.57 55.50
C LYS A 256 0.95 15.27 54.84
N ALA A 257 0.78 15.27 53.52
CA ALA A 257 0.40 14.11 52.73
C ALA A 257 1.61 13.27 52.27
N ASP A 258 2.84 13.65 52.65
CA ASP A 258 4.10 13.01 52.25
C ASP A 258 4.32 12.94 50.73
N ILE A 259 3.86 13.97 50.02
CA ILE A 259 4.03 14.11 48.57
C ILE A 259 5.28 14.94 48.30
N THR A 260 6.22 14.36 47.55
CA THR A 260 7.54 14.96 47.23
C THR A 260 7.65 15.43 45.77
N ALA A 261 6.52 15.55 45.08
CA ALA A 261 6.48 15.98 43.68
C ALA A 261 7.08 17.39 43.48
N PRO A 262 7.74 17.66 42.34
CA PRO A 262 8.13 19.01 41.96
C PRO A 262 6.92 19.95 41.92
N VAL A 263 7.09 21.16 42.44
CA VAL A 263 6.06 22.22 42.36
C VAL A 263 6.65 23.37 41.57
N ASP A 264 6.00 23.74 40.47
CA ASP A 264 6.33 24.91 39.67
C ASP A 264 5.29 26.01 39.90
N ALA A 265 5.72 27.21 40.25
CA ALA A 265 4.82 28.29 40.66
C ALA A 265 5.11 29.57 39.88
N GLN A 266 4.12 29.98 39.10
CA GLN A 266 4.15 31.17 38.25
C GLN A 266 2.96 32.09 38.52
N TYR A 267 3.06 33.33 38.04
CA TYR A 267 1.97 34.28 38.11
C TYR A 267 1.84 35.06 36.81
N THR A 268 0.63 35.50 36.51
CA THR A 268 0.30 36.39 35.40
C THR A 268 -0.51 37.54 35.95
N ALA A 269 -0.08 38.77 35.70
CA ALA A 269 -0.74 39.96 36.25
C ALA A 269 -2.23 39.99 35.88
N GLU A 270 -2.57 39.78 34.61
CA GLU A 270 -3.94 39.81 34.11
C GLU A 270 -4.20 38.65 33.14
N ASP A 271 -5.17 37.78 33.49
CA ASP A 271 -5.56 36.63 32.67
C ASP A 271 -6.49 37.04 31.52
N TRP A 272 -5.97 37.75 30.53
CA TRP A 272 -6.74 38.21 29.38
C TRP A 272 -7.25 37.06 28.50
N GLU A 273 -6.47 35.98 28.38
CA GLU A 273 -6.89 34.76 27.66
C GLU A 273 -8.05 34.08 28.38
N GLY A 274 -7.96 33.89 29.70
CA GLY A 274 -9.06 33.36 30.50
C GLY A 274 -10.29 34.28 30.51
N PHE A 275 -10.11 35.60 30.48
CA PHE A 275 -11.22 36.55 30.33
C PHE A 275 -11.94 36.34 28.99
N GLN A 276 -11.18 36.25 27.89
CA GLN A 276 -11.73 35.97 26.57
C GLN A 276 -12.50 34.64 26.53
N GLU A 277 -11.92 33.58 27.09
CA GLU A 277 -12.56 32.26 27.15
C GLU A 277 -13.89 32.31 27.91
N LEU A 278 -13.91 32.92 29.11
CA LEU A 278 -15.12 33.04 29.91
C LEU A 278 -16.20 33.87 29.23
N VAL A 279 -15.84 35.00 28.62
CA VAL A 279 -16.79 35.84 27.87
C VAL A 279 -17.37 35.07 26.69
N SER A 280 -16.54 34.35 25.93
CA SER A 280 -16.99 33.57 24.76
C SER A 280 -18.06 32.52 25.12
N LYS A 281 -17.88 31.87 26.28
CA LYS A 281 -18.78 30.82 26.81
C LYS A 281 -19.99 31.38 27.56
N SER A 282 -20.03 32.68 27.83
CA SER A 282 -21.12 33.32 28.58
C SER A 282 -22.31 33.70 27.69
N ASP A 283 -23.44 33.99 28.36
CA ASP A 283 -24.66 34.53 27.76
C ASP A 283 -24.78 36.06 27.94
N ILE A 284 -23.66 36.73 28.19
CA ILE A 284 -23.61 38.17 28.43
C ILE A 284 -24.05 38.93 27.17
N GLN A 285 -24.89 39.94 27.37
CA GLN A 285 -25.33 40.85 26.31
C GLN A 285 -24.12 41.57 25.69
N ASP A 286 -24.10 41.71 24.37
CA ASP A 286 -23.01 42.36 23.62
C ASP A 286 -21.63 41.70 23.78
N LYS A 287 -21.57 40.39 24.09
CA LYS A 287 -20.29 39.65 24.18
C LYS A 287 -19.40 39.76 22.94
N GLU A 288 -20.01 39.83 21.74
CA GLU A 288 -19.27 40.01 20.48
C GLU A 288 -18.53 41.35 20.40
N LEU A 289 -19.08 42.41 21.02
CA LEU A 289 -18.41 43.69 21.11
C LEU A 289 -17.18 43.59 22.03
N ILE A 290 -17.31 42.90 23.16
CA ILE A 290 -16.22 42.68 24.12
C ILE A 290 -15.10 41.86 23.47
N LEU A 291 -15.44 40.74 22.80
CA LEU A 291 -14.47 39.91 22.09
C LEU A 291 -13.75 40.70 20.98
N ARG A 292 -14.47 41.60 20.29
CA ARG A 292 -13.86 42.48 19.29
C ARG A 292 -12.87 43.46 19.93
N VAL A 293 -13.22 44.08 21.05
CA VAL A 293 -12.29 44.98 21.79
C VAL A 293 -11.01 44.24 22.18
N LEU A 294 -11.12 43.00 22.70
CA LEU A 294 -9.95 42.17 23.03
C LEU A 294 -9.04 41.87 21.82
N SER A 295 -9.63 41.73 20.63
CA SER A 295 -8.89 41.51 19.38
C SER A 295 -8.26 42.79 18.79
N MET A 296 -8.90 43.95 19.01
CA MET A 296 -8.51 45.21 18.40
C MET A 296 -7.37 45.92 19.13
N TYR A 297 -7.38 45.83 20.46
CA TYR A 297 -6.37 46.46 21.30
C TYR A 297 -5.44 45.38 21.84
N SER A 298 -4.13 45.65 21.90
CA SER A 298 -3.14 44.78 22.52
C SER A 298 -2.68 45.27 23.89
N ASP A 299 -2.82 46.59 24.12
CA ASP A 299 -2.43 47.25 25.36
C ASP A 299 -3.43 46.92 26.49
N PRO A 300 -2.99 46.38 27.64
CA PRO A 300 -3.87 45.97 28.73
C PRO A 300 -4.70 47.11 29.33
N GLU A 301 -4.10 48.29 29.53
CA GLU A 301 -4.80 49.44 30.12
C GLU A 301 -5.86 49.98 29.15
N GLN A 302 -5.53 50.06 27.87
CA GLN A 302 -6.47 50.44 26.83
C GLN A 302 -7.62 49.44 26.72
N ARG A 303 -7.34 48.13 26.74
CA ARG A 303 -8.38 47.08 26.74
C ARG A 303 -9.33 47.24 27.92
N GLU A 304 -8.79 47.40 29.12
CA GLU A 304 -9.59 47.54 30.33
C GLU A 304 -10.49 48.78 30.27
N GLN A 305 -9.94 49.92 29.83
CA GLN A 305 -10.68 51.18 29.72
C GLN A 305 -11.83 51.07 28.71
N GLU A 306 -11.58 50.50 27.53
CA GLU A 306 -12.62 50.31 26.50
C GLU A 306 -13.72 49.37 26.99
N ILE A 307 -13.37 48.28 27.69
CA ILE A 307 -14.36 47.35 28.27
C ILE A 307 -15.18 48.03 29.37
N LYS A 308 -14.56 48.84 30.24
CA LYS A 308 -15.26 49.63 31.27
C LYS A 308 -16.23 50.65 30.67
N ASN A 309 -15.90 51.23 29.52
CA ASN A 309 -16.75 52.20 28.81
C ASN A 309 -18.05 51.56 28.27
N ILE A 310 -18.11 50.22 28.14
CA ILE A 310 -19.33 49.45 27.84
C ILE A 310 -20.19 49.35 29.11
N SER A 311 -20.59 50.52 29.63
CA SER A 311 -21.12 50.72 30.99
C SER A 311 -22.34 49.85 31.36
N ALA A 312 -23.18 49.48 30.39
CA ALA A 312 -24.35 48.63 30.61
C ALA A 312 -23.99 47.15 30.87
N VAL A 313 -22.87 46.68 30.32
CA VAL A 313 -22.43 45.27 30.35
C VAL A 313 -21.34 45.04 31.40
N TYR A 314 -20.56 46.09 31.72
CA TYR A 314 -19.49 45.99 32.70
C TYR A 314 -19.95 45.51 34.07
N LYS A 315 -21.16 45.89 34.51
CA LYS A 315 -21.72 45.40 35.76
C LYS A 315 -21.87 43.87 35.75
N THR A 316 -22.43 43.31 34.68
CA THR A 316 -22.56 41.85 34.51
C THR A 316 -21.19 41.18 34.43
N LEU A 317 -20.22 41.78 33.75
CA LEU A 317 -18.83 41.28 33.74
C LEU A 317 -18.21 41.27 35.15
N ALA A 318 -18.42 42.33 35.92
CA ALA A 318 -17.90 42.47 37.27
C ALA A 318 -18.53 41.51 38.27
N ASP A 319 -19.81 41.16 38.07
CA ASP A 319 -20.55 40.27 38.94
C ASP A 319 -20.37 38.79 38.56
N GLU A 320 -20.24 38.47 37.26
CA GLU A 320 -20.26 37.08 36.77
C GLU A 320 -18.90 36.57 36.25
N ILE A 321 -18.07 37.41 35.63
CA ILE A 321 -16.84 36.97 34.94
C ILE A 321 -15.59 37.28 35.75
N LEU A 322 -15.37 38.56 36.11
CA LEU A 322 -14.18 39.02 36.81
C LEU A 322 -13.92 38.25 38.13
N PRO A 323 -14.94 37.85 38.93
CA PRO A 323 -14.70 37.03 40.12
C PRO A 323 -14.06 35.67 39.80
N GLN A 324 -14.36 35.08 38.65
CA GLN A 324 -13.80 33.77 38.24
C GLN A 324 -12.33 33.85 37.80
N LEU A 325 -11.83 35.05 37.50
CA LEU A 325 -10.42 35.31 37.13
C LEU A 325 -9.54 35.61 38.34
N ARG A 326 -10.16 35.87 39.51
CA ARG A 326 -9.43 36.07 40.76
C ARG A 326 -9.08 34.70 41.34
N ARG A 327 -8.10 34.02 40.75
CA ARG A 327 -7.78 32.63 41.10
C ARG A 327 -6.29 32.32 41.10
N SER A 328 -5.93 31.29 41.84
CA SER A 328 -4.76 30.46 41.55
C SER A 328 -5.26 29.13 41.02
N ARG A 329 -4.87 28.79 39.78
CA ARG A 329 -5.10 27.48 39.19
C ARG A 329 -4.01 26.54 39.67
N LEU A 330 -4.41 25.38 40.16
CA LEU A 330 -3.55 24.26 40.52
C LEU A 330 -3.71 23.20 39.43
N THR A 331 -2.61 22.75 38.84
CA THR A 331 -2.59 21.65 37.86
C THR A 331 -1.79 20.51 38.46
N LEU A 332 -2.41 19.34 38.61
CA LEU A 332 -1.71 18.10 38.95
C LEU A 332 -1.43 17.33 37.68
N ASN A 333 -0.17 17.25 37.27
CA ASN A 333 0.26 16.45 36.13
C ASN A 333 0.73 15.07 36.61
N TYR A 334 0.21 14.00 36.02
CA TYR A 334 0.59 12.64 36.38
C TYR A 334 0.52 11.67 35.20
N GLU A 335 1.25 10.58 35.34
CA GLU A 335 1.31 9.49 34.38
C GLU A 335 0.56 8.28 34.93
N ILE A 336 -0.24 7.63 34.09
CA ILE A 336 -0.76 6.28 34.32
C ILE A 336 0.17 5.31 33.59
N ILE A 337 0.81 4.44 34.37
CA ILE A 337 1.75 3.43 33.91
C ILE A 337 0.98 2.12 33.70
N GLY A 338 0.87 1.70 32.44
CA GLY A 338 0.30 0.42 32.04
C GLY A 338 1.19 -0.77 32.41
N LYS A 339 0.66 -1.97 32.20
CA LYS A 339 1.32 -3.25 32.50
C LYS A 339 2.67 -3.39 31.76
N SER A 340 3.60 -4.16 32.30
CA SER A 340 4.88 -4.52 31.65
C SER A 340 4.67 -5.48 30.47
N ASP A 341 5.70 -5.67 29.63
CA ASP A 341 5.65 -6.64 28.52
C ASP A 341 5.48 -8.07 29.01
N GLU A 342 6.13 -8.41 30.11
CA GLU A 342 6.03 -9.71 30.76
C GLU A 342 4.63 -9.93 31.32
N GLU A 343 4.04 -8.92 31.96
CA GLU A 343 2.67 -8.96 32.48
C GLU A 343 1.64 -9.11 31.34
N ILE A 344 1.74 -8.29 30.29
CA ILE A 344 0.86 -8.35 29.13
C ILE A 344 0.96 -9.71 28.44
N SER A 345 2.19 -10.18 28.17
CA SER A 345 2.40 -11.46 27.50
C SER A 345 1.88 -12.64 28.33
N LYS A 346 2.03 -12.60 29.65
CA LYS A 346 1.50 -13.62 30.56
C LYS A 346 -0.02 -13.60 30.58
N LEU A 347 -0.64 -12.44 30.75
CA LEU A 347 -2.10 -12.31 30.79
C LEU A 347 -2.74 -12.69 29.45
N ALA A 348 -2.11 -12.35 28.32
CA ALA A 348 -2.61 -12.75 27.00
C ALA A 348 -2.70 -14.28 26.84
N LYS A 349 -1.83 -15.03 27.53
CA LYS A 349 -1.84 -16.51 27.55
C LYS A 349 -2.79 -17.11 28.57
N GLU A 350 -2.80 -16.55 29.78
CA GLU A 350 -3.47 -17.18 30.93
C GLU A 350 -4.87 -16.60 31.18
N ASN A 351 -5.05 -15.29 31.00
CA ASN A 351 -6.31 -14.61 31.27
C ASN A 351 -6.52 -13.34 30.41
N ALA A 352 -6.76 -13.52 29.11
CA ALA A 352 -6.93 -12.44 28.15
C ALA A 352 -8.04 -11.42 28.50
N SER A 353 -9.00 -11.80 29.36
CA SER A 353 -10.09 -10.91 29.79
C SER A 353 -9.64 -9.77 30.71
N GLU A 354 -8.44 -9.86 31.30
CA GLU A 354 -7.83 -8.78 32.08
C GLU A 354 -7.12 -7.73 31.20
N LEU A 355 -7.04 -7.98 29.90
CA LEU A 355 -6.42 -7.07 28.94
C LEU A 355 -7.49 -6.28 28.18
N ASN A 356 -7.23 -4.98 28.02
CA ASN A 356 -7.99 -4.19 27.07
C ASN A 356 -7.60 -4.57 25.62
N LEU A 357 -8.36 -4.08 24.65
CA LEU A 357 -8.11 -4.38 23.24
C LEU A 357 -6.71 -3.97 22.77
N GLU A 358 -6.24 -2.78 23.14
CA GLU A 358 -4.92 -2.29 22.73
C GLU A 358 -3.80 -3.13 23.34
N GLU A 359 -3.95 -3.55 24.60
CA GLU A 359 -3.02 -4.48 25.25
C GLU A 359 -3.01 -5.86 24.55
N LEU A 360 -4.16 -6.38 24.10
CA LEU A 360 -4.21 -7.65 23.35
C LEU A 360 -3.56 -7.53 21.98
N LEU A 361 -3.87 -6.48 21.22
CA LEU A 361 -3.26 -6.26 19.91
C LEU A 361 -1.74 -6.06 20.04
N TYR A 362 -1.31 -5.30 21.05
CA TYR A 362 0.09 -5.12 21.39
C TYR A 362 0.76 -6.43 21.83
N ALA A 363 0.10 -7.27 22.64
CA ALA A 363 0.62 -8.58 23.07
C ALA A 363 1.00 -9.46 21.87
N ALA A 364 0.23 -9.43 20.78
CA ALA A 364 0.54 -10.17 19.58
C ALA A 364 1.79 -9.66 18.84
N THR A 365 2.24 -8.42 19.09
CA THR A 365 3.50 -7.88 18.57
C THR A 365 4.72 -8.38 19.35
N LEU A 366 4.54 -8.79 20.61
CA LEU A 366 5.61 -9.24 21.50
C LEU A 366 6.10 -10.67 21.21
N THR A 367 5.35 -11.43 20.41
CA THR A 367 5.71 -12.81 20.02
C THR A 367 5.98 -12.91 18.52
N ASN A 368 6.82 -13.87 18.13
CA ASN A 368 7.00 -14.26 16.72
C ASN A 368 6.31 -15.59 16.39
N ASP A 369 5.75 -16.28 17.39
CA ASP A 369 5.03 -17.53 17.19
C ASP A 369 3.64 -17.27 16.61
N GLN A 370 3.39 -17.79 15.41
CA GLN A 370 2.15 -17.54 14.67
C GLN A 370 0.91 -18.17 15.32
N ASN A 371 1.07 -19.28 16.04
CA ASN A 371 -0.04 -19.91 16.76
C ASN A 371 -0.41 -19.08 18.00
N GLU A 372 0.60 -18.55 18.69
CA GLU A 372 0.38 -17.64 19.81
C GLU A 372 -0.32 -16.35 19.34
N LYS A 373 0.13 -15.72 18.25
CA LYS A 373 -0.56 -14.56 17.65
C LYS A 373 -2.01 -14.87 17.32
N MET A 374 -2.26 -16.02 16.68
CA MET A 374 -3.61 -16.45 16.33
C MET A 374 -4.50 -16.56 17.57
N ASN A 375 -4.01 -17.18 18.65
CA ASN A 375 -4.78 -17.32 19.90
C ASN A 375 -5.10 -15.97 20.55
N ILE A 376 -4.14 -15.03 20.52
CA ILE A 376 -4.33 -13.67 21.05
C ILE A 376 -5.39 -12.93 20.23
N TYR A 377 -5.30 -12.94 18.90
CA TYR A 377 -6.29 -12.27 18.05
C TYR A 377 -7.67 -12.93 18.14
N GLN A 378 -7.75 -14.26 18.29
CA GLN A 378 -9.03 -14.94 18.55
C GLN A 378 -9.64 -14.51 19.89
N SER A 379 -8.81 -14.30 20.91
CA SER A 379 -9.25 -13.76 22.20
C SER A 379 -9.75 -12.32 22.04
N ALA A 380 -9.06 -11.49 21.25
CA ALA A 380 -9.49 -10.14 20.94
C ALA A 380 -10.84 -10.12 20.21
N VAL A 381 -11.05 -10.98 19.19
CA VAL A 381 -12.36 -11.13 18.51
C VAL A 381 -13.45 -11.57 19.49
N LYS A 382 -13.15 -12.48 20.42
CA LYS A 382 -14.13 -12.96 21.40
C LYS A 382 -14.54 -11.88 22.41
N LEU A 383 -13.59 -11.06 22.87
CA LEU A 383 -13.80 -10.04 23.90
C LEU A 383 -14.30 -8.71 23.30
N TYR A 384 -13.89 -8.42 22.08
CA TYR A 384 -14.16 -7.16 21.36
C TYR A 384 -14.65 -7.45 19.93
N PRO A 385 -15.83 -8.09 19.77
CA PRO A 385 -16.30 -8.56 18.46
C PRO A 385 -16.59 -7.45 17.45
N GLU A 386 -16.71 -6.20 17.87
CA GLU A 386 -16.96 -5.07 16.96
C GLU A 386 -15.67 -4.40 16.45
N ASP A 387 -14.49 -4.83 16.91
CA ASP A 387 -13.22 -4.27 16.42
C ASP A 387 -12.74 -4.99 15.16
N CYS A 388 -12.56 -4.24 14.08
CA CYS A 388 -12.19 -4.77 12.78
C CYS A 388 -10.72 -5.25 12.68
N ARG A 389 -9.82 -4.76 13.55
CA ARG A 389 -8.36 -4.99 13.43
C ARG A 389 -8.00 -6.43 13.76
N ALA A 390 -8.64 -7.03 14.76
CA ALA A 390 -8.40 -8.43 15.13
C ALA A 390 -8.80 -9.39 13.99
N TYR A 391 -9.95 -9.18 13.35
CA TYR A 391 -10.35 -9.93 12.15
C TYR A 391 -9.34 -9.76 11.01
N ASN A 392 -8.91 -8.53 10.73
CA ASN A 392 -7.89 -8.27 9.72
C ASN A 392 -6.58 -9.02 10.02
N ASN A 393 -6.12 -8.99 11.27
CA ASN A 393 -4.87 -9.62 11.66
C ASN A 393 -4.94 -11.16 11.62
N ILE A 394 -6.10 -11.76 11.92
CA ILE A 394 -6.34 -13.19 11.68
C ILE A 394 -6.28 -13.49 10.18
N GLY A 395 -6.92 -12.66 9.35
CA GLY A 395 -6.86 -12.78 7.89
C GLY A 395 -5.42 -12.76 7.37
N LYS A 396 -4.58 -11.86 7.91
CA LYS A 396 -3.14 -11.79 7.61
C LYS A 396 -2.40 -13.07 7.94
N ILE A 397 -2.66 -13.69 9.09
CA ILE A 397 -2.04 -14.97 9.42
C ILE A 397 -2.46 -16.05 8.41
N TYR A 398 -3.74 -16.11 8.02
CA TYR A 398 -4.19 -17.07 7.01
C TYR A 398 -3.59 -16.80 5.62
N TYR A 399 -3.41 -15.52 5.24
CA TYR A 399 -2.72 -15.15 4.01
C TYR A 399 -1.29 -15.69 4.01
N GLN A 400 -0.56 -15.48 5.10
CA GLN A 400 0.82 -15.97 5.26
C GLN A 400 0.93 -17.50 5.30
N GLN A 401 -0.14 -18.18 5.73
CA GLN A 401 -0.25 -19.65 5.65
C GLN A 401 -0.64 -20.16 4.26
N GLY A 402 -0.85 -19.27 3.28
CA GLY A 402 -1.33 -19.61 1.94
C GLY A 402 -2.82 -19.96 1.86
N ASN A 403 -3.58 -19.81 2.96
CA ASN A 403 -5.01 -20.12 3.00
C ASN A 403 -5.84 -18.89 2.58
N MET A 404 -5.88 -18.64 1.27
CA MET A 404 -6.49 -17.45 0.69
C MET A 404 -7.99 -17.34 0.96
N ASP A 405 -8.73 -18.45 0.96
CA ASP A 405 -10.18 -18.43 1.22
C ASP A 405 -10.53 -18.05 2.66
N LYS A 406 -9.76 -18.57 3.64
CA LYS A 406 -9.93 -18.13 5.04
C LYS A 406 -9.50 -16.68 5.21
N ALA A 407 -8.38 -16.27 4.61
CA ALA A 407 -7.91 -14.90 4.67
C ALA A 407 -9.00 -13.93 4.17
N GLU A 408 -9.54 -14.19 2.98
CA GLU A 408 -10.63 -13.40 2.40
C GLU A 408 -11.87 -13.33 3.31
N SER A 409 -12.28 -14.46 3.89
CA SER A 409 -13.42 -14.51 4.80
C SER A 409 -13.22 -13.59 6.01
N TYR A 410 -12.05 -13.62 6.64
CA TYR A 410 -11.73 -12.78 7.80
C TYR A 410 -11.59 -11.29 7.43
N TYR A 411 -11.00 -10.97 6.27
CA TYR A 411 -10.98 -9.58 5.81
C TYR A 411 -12.38 -9.04 5.49
N LYS A 412 -13.27 -9.87 4.93
CA LYS A 412 -14.68 -9.50 4.73
C LYS A 412 -15.41 -9.31 6.05
N GLN A 413 -15.15 -10.15 7.06
CA GLN A 413 -15.70 -9.95 8.42
C GLN A 413 -15.20 -8.65 9.05
N SER A 414 -13.91 -8.32 8.90
CA SER A 414 -13.35 -7.03 9.33
C SER A 414 -14.17 -5.85 8.78
N LEU A 415 -14.46 -5.86 7.47
CA LEU A 415 -15.26 -4.82 6.81
C LEU A 415 -16.76 -4.84 7.16
N GLN A 416 -17.29 -5.92 7.75
CA GLN A 416 -18.68 -5.95 8.25
C GLN A 416 -18.85 -5.09 9.51
N HIS A 417 -17.81 -4.99 10.34
CA HIS A 417 -17.87 -4.22 11.58
C HIS A 417 -17.54 -2.75 11.36
N LYS A 418 -16.49 -2.45 10.59
CA LYS A 418 -16.06 -1.08 10.30
C LYS A 418 -15.26 -1.02 9.01
N GLU A 419 -15.41 0.06 8.25
CA GLU A 419 -14.49 0.33 7.14
C GLU A 419 -13.04 0.39 7.64
N SER A 420 -12.17 -0.39 7.00
CA SER A 420 -10.75 -0.47 7.31
C SER A 420 -9.96 -0.35 6.01
N PRO A 421 -9.07 0.65 5.88
CA PRO A 421 -8.13 0.72 4.77
C PRO A 421 -7.28 -0.54 4.64
N GLU A 422 -6.84 -1.12 5.76
CA GLU A 422 -6.01 -2.33 5.82
C GLU A 422 -6.75 -3.55 5.27
N ALA A 423 -7.99 -3.78 5.68
CA ALA A 423 -8.79 -4.90 5.19
C ALA A 423 -9.13 -4.76 3.70
N ASN A 424 -9.41 -3.53 3.23
CA ASN A 424 -9.55 -3.26 1.80
C ASN A 424 -8.24 -3.53 1.03
N MET A 425 -7.09 -3.09 1.55
CA MET A 425 -5.79 -3.37 0.93
C MET A 425 -5.57 -4.87 0.77
N ASN A 426 -5.83 -5.63 1.84
CA ASN A 426 -5.62 -7.06 1.89
C ASN A 426 -6.59 -7.83 0.97
N LEU A 427 -7.84 -7.38 0.84
CA LEU A 427 -8.77 -7.91 -0.17
C LEU A 427 -8.33 -7.59 -1.60
N GLY A 428 -7.69 -6.43 -1.81
CA GLY A 428 -7.04 -6.09 -3.06
C GLY A 428 -5.96 -7.11 -3.44
N LEU A 429 -5.07 -7.45 -2.50
CA LEU A 429 -4.04 -8.49 -2.70
C LEU A 429 -4.66 -9.86 -3.00
N ILE A 430 -5.70 -10.27 -2.26
CA ILE A 430 -6.44 -11.51 -2.54
C ILE A 430 -7.04 -11.50 -3.95
N SER A 431 -7.62 -10.38 -4.37
CA SER A 431 -8.25 -10.25 -5.69
C SER A 431 -7.21 -10.39 -6.81
N LEU A 432 -6.02 -9.79 -6.63
CA LEU A 432 -4.90 -9.98 -7.56
C LEU A 432 -4.43 -11.44 -7.61
N LYS A 433 -4.35 -12.13 -6.46
CA LYS A 433 -3.98 -13.55 -6.40
C LYS A 433 -5.01 -14.45 -7.11
N LYS A 434 -6.26 -13.99 -7.26
CA LYS A 434 -7.34 -14.67 -8.00
C LYS A 434 -7.45 -14.23 -9.47
N GLY A 435 -6.58 -13.32 -9.92
CA GLY A 435 -6.63 -12.75 -11.27
C GLY A 435 -7.74 -11.71 -11.49
N ASP A 436 -8.49 -11.32 -10.45
CA ASP A 436 -9.55 -10.31 -10.55
C ASP A 436 -8.99 -8.89 -10.38
N VAL A 437 -8.40 -8.38 -11.46
CA VAL A 437 -7.75 -7.06 -11.50
C VAL A 437 -8.76 -5.93 -11.25
N ALA A 438 -10.02 -6.08 -11.67
CA ALA A 438 -11.05 -5.06 -11.50
C ALA A 438 -11.51 -4.95 -10.04
N ALA A 439 -11.72 -6.09 -9.38
CA ALA A 439 -12.01 -6.12 -7.94
C ALA A 439 -10.82 -5.57 -7.13
N ALA A 440 -9.59 -5.95 -7.51
CA ALA A 440 -8.38 -5.44 -6.89
C ALA A 440 -8.30 -3.91 -6.94
N GLU A 441 -8.52 -3.31 -8.12
CA GLU A 441 -8.53 -1.85 -8.29
C GLU A 441 -9.59 -1.17 -7.41
N THR A 442 -10.78 -1.76 -7.32
CA THR A 442 -11.87 -1.24 -6.48
C THR A 442 -11.51 -1.27 -4.99
N TYR A 443 -10.94 -2.38 -4.50
CA TYR A 443 -10.54 -2.53 -3.11
C TYR A 443 -9.36 -1.63 -2.76
N LEU A 444 -8.32 -1.59 -3.61
CA LEU A 444 -7.14 -0.75 -3.39
C LEU A 444 -7.48 0.74 -3.45
N GLY A 445 -8.48 1.15 -4.24
CA GLY A 445 -9.01 2.51 -4.24
C GLY A 445 -9.60 2.97 -2.90
N LYS A 446 -10.02 2.02 -2.04
CA LYS A 446 -10.55 2.28 -0.69
C LYS A 446 -9.51 2.10 0.43
N ALA A 447 -8.26 1.80 0.08
CA ALA A 447 -7.21 1.46 1.03
C ALA A 447 -6.32 2.65 1.41
N ALA A 448 -6.74 3.89 1.11
CA ALA A 448 -5.97 5.09 1.42
C ALA A 448 -5.63 5.17 2.92
N GLY A 449 -4.34 5.35 3.23
CA GLY A 449 -3.83 5.38 4.61
C GLY A 449 -3.34 4.03 5.15
N ALA A 450 -3.61 2.90 4.46
CA ALA A 450 -3.07 1.62 4.85
C ALA A 450 -1.54 1.58 4.68
N GLU A 451 -0.84 1.09 5.71
CA GLU A 451 0.59 0.81 5.63
C GLU A 451 0.85 -0.29 4.59
N GLY A 452 1.81 -0.06 3.69
CA GLY A 452 2.12 -1.00 2.60
C GLY A 452 1.28 -0.85 1.33
N LEU A 453 0.38 0.14 1.25
CA LEU A 453 -0.47 0.37 0.06
C LEU A 453 0.35 0.50 -1.23
N ASN A 454 1.50 1.15 -1.16
CA ASN A 454 2.43 1.31 -2.29
C ASN A 454 2.88 -0.02 -2.89
N GLU A 455 3.10 -1.04 -2.04
CA GLU A 455 3.43 -2.39 -2.50
C GLU A 455 2.23 -3.04 -3.19
N ALA A 456 1.04 -2.95 -2.59
CA ALA A 456 -0.18 -3.50 -3.17
C ALA A 456 -0.55 -2.84 -4.52
N MET A 457 -0.40 -1.52 -4.62
CA MET A 457 -0.56 -0.78 -5.88
C MET A 457 0.50 -1.17 -6.91
N GLY A 458 1.75 -1.41 -6.49
CA GLY A 458 2.79 -1.94 -7.36
C GLY A 458 2.39 -3.28 -8.00
N ASN A 459 1.81 -4.19 -7.21
CA ASN A 459 1.28 -5.46 -7.72
C ASN A 459 0.12 -5.27 -8.70
N LEU A 460 -0.82 -4.35 -8.41
CA LEU A 460 -1.90 -4.00 -9.35
C LEU A 460 -1.33 -3.49 -10.68
N TYR A 461 -0.32 -2.62 -10.63
CA TYR A 461 0.31 -2.10 -11.84
C TYR A 461 1.04 -3.16 -12.66
N ILE A 462 1.64 -4.19 -12.04
CA ILE A 462 2.16 -5.35 -12.78
C ILE A 462 1.01 -6.06 -13.51
N ALA A 463 -0.09 -6.36 -12.82
CA ALA A 463 -1.25 -7.03 -13.41
C ALA A 463 -1.91 -6.23 -14.55
N GLN A 464 -1.73 -4.90 -14.55
CA GLN A 464 -2.19 -4.00 -15.62
C GLN A 464 -1.14 -3.74 -16.73
N GLY A 465 0.04 -4.36 -16.67
CA GLY A 465 1.13 -4.13 -17.65
C GLY A 465 1.85 -2.78 -17.50
N LYS A 466 1.60 -2.05 -16.42
CA LYS A 466 2.13 -0.70 -16.14
C LYS A 466 3.44 -0.77 -15.36
N TYR A 467 4.47 -1.40 -15.93
CA TYR A 467 5.70 -1.76 -15.21
C TYR A 467 6.48 -0.56 -14.63
N ASP A 468 6.59 0.55 -15.36
CA ASP A 468 7.28 1.75 -14.84
C ASP A 468 6.55 2.35 -13.63
N GLN A 469 5.21 2.36 -13.66
CA GLN A 469 4.40 2.80 -12.52
C GLN A 469 4.50 1.81 -11.35
N ALA A 470 4.59 0.51 -11.63
CA ALA A 470 4.85 -0.51 -10.63
C ALA A 470 6.19 -0.28 -9.93
N VAL A 471 7.28 -0.08 -10.68
CA VAL A 471 8.61 0.22 -10.13
C VAL A 471 8.59 1.48 -9.27
N ALA A 472 7.92 2.53 -9.71
CA ALA A 472 7.77 3.76 -8.92
C ALA A 472 6.99 3.52 -7.61
N SER A 473 5.93 2.71 -7.66
CA SER A 473 5.09 2.40 -6.50
C SER A 473 5.83 1.55 -5.48
N PHE A 474 6.59 0.53 -5.91
CA PHE A 474 7.39 -0.28 -4.98
C PHE A 474 8.49 0.52 -4.29
N GLY A 475 9.01 1.59 -4.90
CA GLY A 475 10.08 2.40 -4.33
C GLY A 475 11.31 1.54 -3.99
N GLU A 476 11.62 1.43 -2.70
CA GLU A 476 12.76 0.67 -2.17
C GLU A 476 12.35 -0.67 -1.51
N THR A 477 11.08 -1.07 -1.64
CA THR A 477 10.58 -2.36 -1.15
C THR A 477 11.31 -3.52 -1.82
N LYS A 478 11.67 -4.52 -1.01
CA LYS A 478 12.43 -5.69 -1.45
C LYS A 478 11.57 -6.95 -1.42
N THR A 479 10.78 -7.14 -2.47
CA THR A 479 9.92 -8.31 -2.66
C THR A 479 10.11 -8.90 -4.06
N ASN A 480 9.64 -10.14 -4.25
CA ASN A 480 9.67 -10.78 -5.57
C ASN A 480 8.88 -9.96 -6.61
N SER A 481 7.75 -9.36 -6.22
CA SER A 481 6.96 -8.51 -7.11
C SER A 481 7.71 -7.24 -7.51
N ALA A 482 8.42 -6.59 -6.58
CA ALA A 482 9.24 -5.43 -6.90
C ALA A 482 10.34 -5.79 -7.92
N ALA A 483 10.99 -6.94 -7.74
CA ALA A 483 11.99 -7.43 -8.68
C ALA A 483 11.37 -7.79 -10.05
N LEU A 484 10.20 -8.42 -10.07
CA LEU A 484 9.47 -8.74 -11.28
C LEU A 484 9.16 -7.47 -12.09
N ALA A 485 8.58 -6.44 -11.46
CA ALA A 485 8.34 -5.15 -12.10
C ALA A 485 9.62 -4.56 -12.70
N GLN A 486 10.74 -4.64 -11.98
CA GLN A 486 12.02 -4.12 -12.44
C GLN A 486 12.60 -4.95 -13.61
N ILE A 487 12.42 -6.27 -13.64
CA ILE A 487 12.81 -7.13 -14.77
C ILE A 487 11.99 -6.78 -16.02
N LEU A 488 10.68 -6.58 -15.86
CA LEU A 488 9.77 -6.24 -16.97
C LEU A 488 10.03 -4.82 -17.50
N ALA A 489 10.33 -3.87 -16.60
CA ALA A 489 10.81 -2.52 -16.94
C ALA A 489 12.28 -2.48 -17.41
N LYS A 490 12.95 -3.63 -17.55
CA LYS A 490 14.35 -3.78 -17.99
C LYS A 490 15.39 -3.07 -17.10
N ASN A 491 15.02 -2.77 -15.85
CA ASN A 491 15.91 -2.25 -14.82
C ASN A 491 16.66 -3.38 -14.09
N TYR A 492 17.50 -4.10 -14.84
CA TYR A 492 18.16 -5.32 -14.37
C TYR A 492 19.12 -5.14 -13.19
N ASN A 493 19.73 -3.96 -13.07
CA ASN A 493 20.62 -3.68 -11.94
C ASN A 493 19.83 -3.49 -10.64
N LYS A 494 18.72 -2.74 -10.68
CA LYS A 494 17.83 -2.61 -9.53
C LYS A 494 17.22 -3.97 -9.17
N ALA A 495 16.75 -4.74 -10.16
CA ALA A 495 16.22 -6.09 -9.95
C ALA A 495 17.19 -7.00 -9.20
N ARG A 496 18.48 -6.97 -9.57
CA ARG A 496 19.53 -7.72 -8.87
C ARG A 496 19.64 -7.31 -7.41
N THR A 497 19.78 -6.01 -7.14
CA THR A 497 19.90 -5.47 -5.77
C THR A 497 18.67 -5.79 -4.93
N THR A 498 17.47 -5.69 -5.51
CA THR A 498 16.21 -6.04 -4.86
C THR A 498 16.19 -7.53 -4.50
N LEU A 499 16.48 -8.44 -5.45
CA LEU A 499 16.49 -9.89 -5.21
C LEU A 499 17.56 -10.35 -4.21
N ASP A 500 18.72 -9.68 -4.16
CA ASP A 500 19.79 -9.99 -3.21
C ASP A 500 19.50 -9.47 -1.80
N GLY A 501 18.57 -8.52 -1.66
CA GLY A 501 18.19 -7.94 -0.36
C GLY A 501 16.86 -8.42 0.21
N ILE A 502 16.20 -9.41 -0.40
CA ILE A 502 15.01 -10.07 0.16
C ILE A 502 15.44 -10.85 1.42
N GLN A 503 14.78 -10.59 2.55
CA GLN A 503 15.15 -11.17 3.85
C GLN A 503 14.90 -12.68 3.92
N THR A 504 13.78 -13.12 3.34
CA THR A 504 13.35 -14.53 3.31
C THR A 504 13.18 -14.97 1.85
N PRO A 505 14.27 -15.29 1.13
CA PRO A 505 14.17 -15.71 -0.27
C PRO A 505 13.43 -17.04 -0.38
N ASP A 506 12.57 -17.16 -1.39
CA ASP A 506 11.81 -18.37 -1.70
C ASP A 506 12.22 -18.94 -3.07
N ALA A 507 11.55 -20.01 -3.50
CA ALA A 507 11.83 -20.65 -4.78
C ALA A 507 11.64 -19.69 -5.98
N TYR A 508 10.70 -18.74 -5.88
CA TYR A 508 10.45 -17.75 -6.93
C TYR A 508 11.47 -16.62 -6.92
N THR A 509 12.07 -16.29 -5.77
CA THR A 509 13.24 -15.40 -5.71
C THR A 509 14.37 -15.97 -6.57
N ASP A 510 14.71 -17.24 -6.40
CA ASP A 510 15.77 -17.89 -7.17
C ASP A 510 15.37 -18.09 -8.65
N TYR A 511 14.09 -18.35 -8.94
CA TYR A 511 13.60 -18.42 -10.32
C TYR A 511 13.73 -17.06 -11.04
N LEU A 512 13.36 -15.96 -10.39
CA LEU A 512 13.54 -14.60 -10.93
C LEU A 512 15.02 -14.25 -11.12
N LYS A 513 15.92 -14.72 -10.23
CA LYS A 513 17.37 -14.60 -10.44
C LYS A 513 17.82 -15.33 -11.70
N ALA A 514 17.27 -16.51 -11.98
CA ALA A 514 17.56 -17.23 -13.21
C ALA A 514 17.05 -16.50 -14.46
N VAL A 515 15.81 -15.98 -14.43
CA VAL A 515 15.25 -15.18 -15.54
C VAL A 515 16.12 -13.93 -15.79
N LEU A 516 16.48 -13.21 -14.72
CA LEU A 516 17.38 -12.07 -14.80
C LEU A 516 18.75 -12.45 -15.39
N ALA A 517 19.31 -13.59 -14.99
CA ALA A 517 20.56 -14.10 -15.53
C ALA A 517 20.46 -14.46 -17.01
N ALA A 518 19.34 -15.04 -17.46
CA ALA A 518 19.09 -15.35 -18.86
C ALA A 518 19.01 -14.06 -19.70
N ARG A 519 18.23 -13.08 -19.24
CA ARG A 519 18.09 -11.76 -19.90
C ARG A 519 19.39 -10.95 -19.91
N THR A 520 20.31 -11.21 -18.97
CA THR A 520 21.65 -10.58 -18.91
C THR A 520 22.78 -11.47 -19.45
N ASN A 521 22.44 -12.57 -20.13
CA ASN A 521 23.36 -13.49 -20.79
C ASN A 521 24.46 -14.06 -19.86
N ASN A 522 24.07 -14.48 -18.65
CA ASN A 522 24.95 -15.07 -17.65
C ASN A 522 24.62 -16.57 -17.42
N PRO A 523 25.13 -17.49 -18.25
CA PRO A 523 24.75 -18.91 -18.24
C PRO A 523 25.03 -19.62 -16.89
N SER A 524 26.14 -19.29 -16.22
CA SER A 524 26.48 -19.92 -14.95
C SER A 524 25.53 -19.49 -13.83
N ALA A 525 25.06 -18.24 -13.85
CA ALA A 525 24.06 -17.77 -12.90
C ALA A 525 22.67 -18.34 -13.18
N VAL A 526 22.32 -18.62 -14.45
CA VAL A 526 21.07 -19.32 -14.80
C VAL A 526 21.01 -20.68 -14.14
N THR A 527 22.01 -21.54 -14.37
CA THR A 527 22.02 -22.91 -13.84
C THR A 527 22.14 -22.93 -12.31
N ALA A 528 22.97 -22.05 -11.73
CA ALA A 528 23.10 -21.95 -10.28
C ALA A 528 21.80 -21.53 -9.59
N SER A 529 21.07 -20.57 -10.15
CA SER A 529 19.82 -20.07 -9.56
C SER A 529 18.67 -21.07 -9.77
N LEU A 530 18.54 -21.66 -10.98
CA LEU A 530 17.53 -22.69 -11.22
C LEU A 530 17.70 -23.91 -10.34
N LYS A 531 18.94 -24.35 -10.08
CA LYS A 531 19.19 -25.47 -9.17
C LYS A 531 18.63 -25.21 -7.77
N LYS A 532 18.76 -23.98 -7.25
CA LYS A 532 18.18 -23.59 -5.96
C LYS A 532 16.67 -23.52 -6.01
N ALA A 533 16.11 -22.88 -7.04
CA ALA A 533 14.67 -22.78 -7.26
C ALA A 533 14.01 -24.17 -7.31
N VAL A 534 14.56 -25.11 -8.09
CA VAL A 534 14.06 -26.49 -8.22
C VAL A 534 14.24 -27.29 -6.93
N SER A 535 15.33 -27.08 -6.19
CA SER A 535 15.54 -27.74 -4.90
C SER A 535 14.49 -27.30 -3.87
N ALA A 536 14.10 -26.02 -3.89
CA ALA A 536 13.06 -25.48 -3.01
C ALA A 536 11.63 -25.83 -3.48
N ASN A 537 11.40 -25.85 -4.80
CA ASN A 537 10.13 -26.24 -5.40
C ASN A 537 10.37 -27.06 -6.68
N PRO A 538 10.28 -28.40 -6.61
CA PRO A 538 10.53 -29.29 -7.75
C PRO A 538 9.62 -29.05 -8.96
N SER A 539 8.44 -28.46 -8.78
CA SER A 539 7.54 -28.15 -9.90
C SER A 539 8.12 -27.13 -10.88
N LEU A 540 9.06 -26.29 -10.42
CA LEU A 540 9.73 -25.29 -11.26
C LEU A 540 10.64 -25.91 -12.32
N ALA A 541 11.05 -27.18 -12.18
CA ALA A 541 11.78 -27.89 -13.23
C ALA A 541 10.94 -28.02 -14.50
N LYS A 542 9.68 -28.44 -14.35
CA LYS A 542 8.73 -28.57 -15.46
C LYS A 542 8.43 -27.22 -16.11
N LYS A 543 8.29 -26.16 -15.30
CA LYS A 543 8.11 -24.79 -15.80
C LYS A 543 9.32 -24.36 -16.62
N ALA A 544 10.52 -24.47 -16.06
CA ALA A 544 11.77 -24.06 -16.73
C ALA A 544 12.05 -24.85 -18.02
N ALA A 545 11.63 -26.11 -18.12
CA ALA A 545 11.79 -26.94 -19.31
C ALA A 545 11.04 -26.42 -20.55
N VAL A 546 9.99 -25.61 -20.36
CA VAL A 546 9.18 -25.03 -21.43
C VAL A 546 9.21 -23.51 -21.45
N ASP A 547 9.90 -22.88 -20.50
CA ASP A 547 9.99 -21.43 -20.38
C ASP A 547 10.99 -20.86 -21.40
N LEU A 548 10.48 -20.03 -22.31
CA LEU A 548 11.25 -19.45 -23.40
C LEU A 548 12.29 -18.42 -22.94
N GLU A 549 12.23 -17.94 -21.70
CA GLU A 549 13.35 -17.21 -21.08
C GLU A 549 14.64 -18.03 -21.16
N PHE A 550 14.54 -19.36 -21.10
CA PHE A 550 15.67 -20.27 -21.10
C PHE A 550 15.91 -20.97 -22.43
N ALA A 551 15.23 -20.60 -23.51
CA ALA A 551 15.31 -21.30 -24.80
C ALA A 551 16.75 -21.51 -25.32
N LYS A 552 17.64 -20.53 -25.07
CA LYS A 552 19.07 -20.60 -25.44
C LYS A 552 19.85 -21.69 -24.70
N TYR A 553 19.31 -22.22 -23.61
CA TYR A 553 19.95 -23.19 -22.72
C TYR A 553 19.36 -24.60 -22.84
N PHE A 554 18.33 -24.83 -23.66
CA PHE A 554 17.71 -26.16 -23.83
C PHE A 554 18.64 -27.22 -24.43
N THR A 555 19.76 -26.83 -25.02
CA THR A 555 20.80 -27.76 -25.48
C THR A 555 21.99 -27.86 -24.52
N ASN A 556 21.99 -27.11 -23.42
CA ASN A 556 23.05 -27.13 -22.42
C ASN A 556 22.84 -28.32 -21.46
N ALA A 557 23.83 -29.20 -21.34
CA ALA A 557 23.73 -30.41 -20.53
C ALA A 557 23.49 -30.12 -19.04
N ASP A 558 24.14 -29.09 -18.48
CA ASP A 558 23.97 -28.72 -17.06
C ASP A 558 22.56 -28.20 -16.81
N PHE A 559 22.01 -27.38 -17.74
CA PHE A 559 20.62 -26.93 -17.66
C PHE A 559 19.64 -28.11 -17.75
N MET A 560 19.82 -29.00 -18.73
CA MET A 560 18.94 -30.15 -18.90
C MET A 560 18.95 -31.09 -17.69
N SER A 561 20.10 -31.24 -17.02
CA SER A 561 20.20 -32.03 -15.78
C SER A 561 19.40 -31.48 -14.60
N ILE A 562 18.99 -30.20 -14.64
CA ILE A 562 18.19 -29.55 -13.61
C ILE A 562 16.69 -29.68 -13.91
N VAL A 563 16.32 -29.68 -15.20
CA VAL A 563 14.91 -29.60 -15.62
C VAL A 563 14.29 -30.93 -16.07
N GLN A 564 15.09 -32.01 -16.19
CA GLN A 564 14.65 -33.35 -16.62
C GLN A 564 14.37 -34.31 -15.48
#